data_AF-A0A960PMV0-F1
#
_entry.id   AF-A0A960PMV0-F1
#
_cell.length_a   1.000
_cell.length_b   1.000
_cell.length_c   1.000
_cell.angle_alpha   90.00
_cell.angle_beta   90.00
_cell.angle_gamma   90.00
#
_symmetry.space_group_name_H-M   'P 1'
#
loop_
_entity.id
_entity.type
_entity.pdbx_description
1 polymer ?
#
loop_
_entity_poly.entity_id
_entity_poly.type
_entity_poly.pdbx_seq_one_letter_code
_entity_poly.pdbx_strand_id
1 'polypeptide(L)' 'MAKIERQAIEETLERTGGHRAEAARLLGIGLRTLQRKLKEYKMEDADTGEEV' A
#
# COMPACT_ATOMS: atom_id res chain seq x y z
N MET A 1 -5.32 9.98 -8.99
CA MET A 1 -6.04 9.20 -7.96
C MET A 1 -5.17 8.11 -7.32
N ALA A 2 -4.37 7.36 -8.08
CA ALA A 2 -3.53 6.26 -7.55
C ALA A 2 -2.54 6.67 -6.42
N LYS A 3 -1.94 7.87 -6.50
CA LYS A 3 -1.00 8.37 -5.48
C LYS A 3 -1.63 8.57 -4.09
N ILE A 4 -2.89 9.02 -4.03
CA ILE A 4 -3.58 9.26 -2.75
C ILE A 4 -3.89 7.93 -2.05
N GLU A 5 -4.28 6.93 -2.83
CA GLU A 5 -4.59 5.60 -2.29
C GLU A 5 -3.34 4.91 -1.72
N ARG A 6 -2.20 5.02 -2.42
CA ARG A 6 -0.91 4.54 -1.93
C ARG A 6 -0.51 5.23 -0.63
N GLN A 7 -0.57 6.56 -0.57
CA GLN A 7 -0.24 7.32 0.63
C GLN A 7 -1.14 6.93 1.81
N ALA A 8 -2.45 6.77 1.58
CA ALA A 8 -3.38 6.31 2.61
C ALA A 8 -3.01 4.91 3.13
N ILE A 9 -2.57 4.01 2.25
CA ILE A 9 -2.11 2.66 2.63
C ILE A 9 -0.82 2.71 3.43
N GLU A 10 0.19 3.47 3.00
CA GLU A 10 1.45 3.66 3.72
C GLU A 10 1.22 4.30 5.09
N GLU A 11 0.49 5.42 5.15
CA GLU A 11 0.19 6.12 6.40
C GLU A 11 -0.57 5.20 7.37
N THR A 12 -1.55 4.44 6.87
CA THR A 12 -2.29 3.52 7.73
C THR A 12 -1.40 2.39 8.24
N LEU A 13 -0.50 1.86 7.41
CA LEU A 13 0.46 0.84 7.83
C LEU A 13 1.45 1.39 8.86
N GLU A 14 1.94 2.62 8.71
CA GLU A 14 2.78 3.27 9.71
C GLU A 14 2.03 3.45 11.03
N ARG A 15 0.77 3.92 10.97
CA ARG A 15 -0.09 4.11 12.14
C ARG A 15 -0.42 2.80 12.87
N THR A 16 -0.51 1.68 12.16
CA THR A 16 -0.74 0.35 12.75
C THR A 16 0.55 -0.41 13.05
N GLY A 17 1.73 0.18 12.86
CA GLY A 17 3.02 -0.48 13.11
C GLY A 17 3.31 -1.65 12.16
N GLY A 18 2.75 -1.63 10.95
CA GLY A 18 2.91 -2.68 9.94
C GLY A 18 1.85 -3.79 10.02
N HIS A 19 0.83 -3.65 10.87
CA HIS A 19 -0.27 -4.61 10.95
C HIS A 19 -1.20 -4.49 9.75
N ARG A 20 -0.98 -5.35 8.75
CA ARG A 20 -1.73 -5.38 7.49
C ARG A 20 -3.23 -5.65 7.68
N ALA A 21 -3.61 -6.51 8.61
CA ALA A 21 -5.02 -6.81 8.88
C ALA A 21 -5.77 -5.61 9.47
N GLU A 22 -5.10 -4.87 10.34
CA GLU A 22 -5.64 -3.68 10.98
C GLU A 22 -5.69 -2.50 10.00
N ALA A 23 -4.65 -2.32 9.20
CA ALA A 23 -4.63 -1.31 8.15
C ALA A 23 -5.73 -1.55 7.11
N ALA A 24 -5.95 -2.80 6.69
CA ALA A 24 -7.04 -3.16 5.79
C ALA A 24 -8.41 -2.80 6.39
N ARG A 25 -8.63 -3.09 7.67
CA ARG A 25 -9.86 -2.72 8.39
C ARG A 25 -10.07 -1.21 8.45
N LEU A 26 -9.02 -0.44 8.77
CA LEU A 26 -9.09 1.02 8.85
C LEU A 26 -9.38 1.67 7.49
N LEU A 27 -8.84 1.10 6.42
CA LEU A 27 -9.08 1.55 5.04
C LEU A 27 -10.41 1.03 4.46
N GLY A 28 -11.13 0.17 5.17
CA GLY A 28 -12.39 -0.42 4.68
C GLY A 28 -12.20 -1.40 3.51
N ILE A 29 -10.99 -1.95 3.32
CA ILE A 29 -10.67 -2.90 2.25
C ILE A 29 -10.36 -4.29 2.82
N GLY A 30 -10.51 -5.31 1.99
CA GLY A 30 -10.10 -6.67 2.36
C GLY A 30 -8.57 -6.81 2.45
N LEU A 31 -8.07 -7.67 3.34
CA LEU A 31 -6.64 -7.98 3.46
C LEU A 31 -6.02 -8.42 2.12
N ARG A 32 -6.78 -9.20 1.32
CA ARG A 32 -6.35 -9.64 -0.02
C ARG A 32 -6.18 -8.47 -0.99
N THR A 33 -7.05 -7.47 -0.91
CA THR A 33 -6.96 -6.23 -1.71
C THR A 33 -5.75 -5.42 -1.29
N LEU A 34 -5.54 -5.23 0.02
CA LEU A 34 -4.37 -4.55 0.57
C LEU A 34 -3.08 -5.23 0.10
N GLN A 35 -2.99 -6.57 0.22
CA GLN A 35 -1.82 -7.33 -0.23
C GLN A 35 -1.55 -7.20 -1.72
N ARG A 36 -2.61 -7.22 -2.56
CA ARG A 36 -2.46 -7.04 -4.00
C ARG A 36 -1.92 -5.64 -4.30
N LYS A 37 -2.52 -4.60 -3.73
CA LYS A 37 -2.06 -3.21 -3.88
C LYS A 37 -0.62 -3.03 -3.42
N LEU A 38 -0.25 -3.59 -2.27
CA LEU A 38 1.13 -3.52 -1.76
C LEU A 38 2.13 -4.17 -2.72
N LYS A 39 1.75 -5.28 -3.37
CA LYS A 39 2.56 -5.96 -4.36
C LYS A 39 2.64 -5.16 -5.67
N GLU A 40 1.52 -4.58 -6.11
CA GLU A 40 1.46 -3.69 -7.28
C GLU A 40 2.36 -2.47 -7.07
N TYR A 41 2.23 -1.75 -5.95
CA TYR A 41 3.09 -0.60 -5.65
C TYR A 41 4.56 -0.97 -5.55
N LYS A 42 4.89 -2.11 -4.92
CA LYS A 42 6.28 -2.58 -4.84
C LYS A 42 6.87 -2.95 -6.21
N MET A 43 6.04 -3.35 -7.16
CA MET A 43 6.44 -3.60 -8.55
C MET A 43 6.54 -2.30 -9.34
N GLU A 44 5.61 -1.37 -9.16
CA GLU A 44 5.65 -0.03 -9.78
C GLU A 44 6.87 0.78 -9.32
N ASP A 45 7.26 0.67 -8.04
CA ASP A 45 8.48 1.28 -7.51
C ASP A 45 9.76 0.64 -8.07
N ALA A 46 9.73 -0.66 -8.38
CA ALA A 46 10.87 -1.38 -8.95
C ALA A 46 11.03 -1.15 -10.45
N ASP A 47 9.94 -0.84 -11.16
CA ASP A 47 9.94 -0.56 -12.61
C ASP A 47 10.33 0.89 -12.92
N THR A 48 10.19 1.82 -11.97
CA THR A 48 10.54 3.25 -12.15
C THR A 48 12.03 3.53 -11.88
N GLY A 49 12.86 2.49 -11.73
CA GLY A 49 14.23 2.59 -11.22
C GLY A 49 15.33 2.21 -12.21
N GLU A 50 15.33 2.72 -13.44
CA GLU A 50 16.55 2.83 -14.26
C GLU A 50 16.38 3.89 -15.38
N GLU A 51 16.51 5.18 -15.06
CA GLU A 51 17.04 6.23 -15.95
C GLU A 51 17.46 7.44 -15.08
N VAL A 52 18.69 7.45 -14.54
CA VAL A 52 19.61 8.62 -14.43
C VAL A 52 21.00 8.19 -14.00
#